data_AF-A0AAW4G7I8-F1
#
_entry.id   AF-A0AAW4G7I8-F1
#
_cell.length_a   1.000
_cell.length_b   1.000
_cell.length_c   1.000
_cell.angle_alpha   90.00
_cell.angle_beta   90.00
_cell.angle_gamma   90.00
#
_symmetry.space_group_name_H-M   'P 1'
#
loop_
_entity.id
_entity.type
_entity.pdbx_description
1 polymer ?
#
loop_
_entity_poly.entity_id
_entity_poly.type
_entity_poly.pdbx_seq_one_letter_code
_entity_poly.pdbx_strand_id
1 'polypeptide(L)'
;MASGLRKPSARRIAVDDQGIWIQYSSDDALGRIGPDGLMFATYSRGADLLCAGVDGAWLRPEEPNRRDISTTPDRPPRREPRSSLLHVDLTGVVSTIPVDGIIWNTQTEEGTLYVSVHHEPWTRVRVDYADSPPSPGGDRYRVVWANSGLSLSLGAPRPDALRRPENIATSWAKDTSYSQDYADETYNEAHLRKRAVGHGVRWHWGHKAHGNKTTLVRAFTDNPTDAELLWANEIDDRRVVRGVAEQHRAWLLTRGSTRSGGRTQLEVWGADTCTVSTLPTFDGLDISAHRWPPGPRPADHHSYAQWCADYFDGMKFTDKVSEVRARFVGDWPDGAIELTYRHHAYPGLRICSRIGIYDALGRKREDPFGWDAALLIEQADTHDYPAASLAVNGVLYV
;
A
#
# COMPACT_ATOMS: atom_id res chain seq x y z
N MET A 1 -10.42 -23.41 0.02
CA MET A 1 -11.24 -22.18 0.15
C MET A 1 -10.30 -21.05 0.51
N ALA A 2 -9.76 -20.38 -0.51
CA ALA A 2 -8.74 -19.35 -0.35
C ALA A 2 -9.13 -18.14 -1.19
N SER A 3 -9.44 -17.02 -0.54
CA SER A 3 -9.12 -15.64 -0.93
C SER A 3 -10.05 -14.66 -0.21
N GLY A 4 -9.64 -14.23 0.98
CA GLY A 4 -10.19 -13.06 1.67
C GLY A 4 -9.08 -12.24 2.34
N LEU A 5 -7.84 -12.44 1.92
CA LEU A 5 -6.66 -11.80 2.48
C LEU A 5 -6.67 -10.31 2.14
N ARG A 6 -7.32 -9.49 2.97
CA ARG A 6 -7.07 -8.04 2.98
C ARG A 6 -5.65 -7.86 3.50
N LYS A 7 -4.74 -7.45 2.60
CA LYS A 7 -3.40 -6.98 2.97
C LYS A 7 -3.52 -5.91 4.06
N PRO A 8 -2.60 -5.85 5.04
CA PRO A 8 -2.52 -4.68 5.91
C PRO A 8 -2.46 -3.42 5.04
N SER A 9 -3.35 -2.47 5.31
CA SER A 9 -3.48 -1.25 4.51
C SER A 9 -2.17 -0.48 4.51
N ALA A 10 -1.42 -0.60 3.42
CA ALA A 10 -0.21 0.18 3.23
C ALA A 10 -0.63 1.64 3.05
N ARG A 11 -0.25 2.49 4.00
CA ARG A 11 -0.34 3.95 3.87
C ARG A 11 0.10 4.37 2.47
N ARG A 12 -0.76 5.07 1.74
CA ARG A 12 -0.52 5.54 0.37
C ARG A 12 -0.31 7.03 0.37
N ILE A 13 0.70 7.46 -0.37
CA ILE A 13 1.03 8.87 -0.55
C ILE A 13 1.29 9.13 -2.02
N ALA A 14 0.80 10.27 -2.50
CA ALA A 14 1.14 10.89 -3.77
C ALA A 14 1.39 12.38 -3.53
N VAL A 15 1.99 13.09 -4.49
CA VAL A 15 2.11 14.54 -4.41
C VAL A 15 1.75 15.18 -5.73
N ASP A 16 1.37 16.44 -5.66
CA ASP A 16 1.34 17.37 -6.77
C ASP A 16 2.38 18.48 -6.54
N ASP A 17 2.35 19.52 -7.37
CA ASP A 17 3.26 20.67 -7.31
C ASP A 17 3.04 21.56 -6.07
N GLN A 18 1.89 21.48 -5.41
CA GLN A 18 1.51 22.34 -4.29
C GLN A 18 1.30 21.59 -2.97
N GLY A 19 1.41 20.26 -2.95
CA GLY A 19 1.07 19.51 -1.75
C GLY A 19 1.10 17.99 -1.84
N ILE A 20 0.74 17.37 -0.72
CA ILE A 20 0.81 15.93 -0.48
C ILE A 20 -0.61 15.38 -0.35
N TRP A 21 -0.84 14.26 -1.02
CA TRP A 21 -2.04 13.45 -0.89
C TRP A 21 -1.75 12.23 -0.02
N ILE A 22 -2.56 12.01 1.00
CA ILE A 22 -2.40 10.89 1.93
C ILE A 22 -3.69 10.09 2.06
N GLN A 23 -3.54 8.77 2.09
CA GLN A 23 -4.61 7.84 2.39
C GLN A 23 -4.07 6.70 3.27
N TYR A 24 -4.70 6.48 4.42
CA TYR A 24 -4.28 5.41 5.35
C TYR A 24 -4.77 4.03 4.92
N SER A 25 -5.99 3.95 4.40
CA SER A 25 -6.60 2.76 3.79
C SER A 25 -7.64 3.16 2.74
N SER A 26 -8.03 2.22 1.88
CA SER A 26 -9.09 2.43 0.87
C SER A 26 -10.40 2.94 1.50
N ASP A 27 -10.69 2.50 2.73
CA ASP A 27 -11.92 2.80 3.46
C ASP A 27 -11.83 4.13 4.24
N ASP A 28 -10.63 4.74 4.34
CA ASP A 28 -10.40 6.02 4.99
C ASP A 28 -10.56 7.21 4.01
N ALA A 29 -10.66 8.42 4.58
CA ALA A 29 -10.61 9.65 3.80
C ALA A 29 -9.27 9.77 3.05
N LEU A 30 -9.33 10.37 1.87
CA LEU A 30 -8.19 10.91 1.16
C LEU A 30 -7.98 12.36 1.62
N GLY A 31 -6.82 12.67 2.19
CA GLY A 31 -6.45 14.02 2.60
C GLY A 31 -5.52 14.68 1.60
N ARG A 32 -5.71 15.98 1.33
CA ARG A 32 -4.72 16.83 0.63
C ARG A 32 -4.15 17.84 1.60
N ILE A 33 -2.83 17.94 1.65
CA ILE A 33 -2.07 18.75 2.59
C ILE A 33 -1.21 19.73 1.78
N GLY A 34 -1.37 21.02 2.04
CA GLY A 34 -0.53 22.08 1.49
C GLY A 34 0.50 22.56 2.53
N PRO A 35 1.28 23.61 2.21
CA PRO A 35 2.28 24.19 3.12
C PRO A 35 1.69 24.63 4.47
N ASP A 36 0.44 25.08 4.48
CA ASP A 36 -0.26 25.58 5.66
C ASP A 36 -1.02 24.48 6.45
N GLY A 37 -0.90 23.22 6.02
CA GLY A 37 -1.55 22.07 6.66
C GLY A 37 -2.65 21.42 5.81
N LEU A 38 -3.57 20.72 6.47
CA LEU A 38 -4.66 20.01 5.79
C LEU A 38 -5.57 20.99 5.04
N MET A 39 -5.65 20.85 3.72
CA MET A 39 -6.53 21.66 2.89
C MET A 39 -7.95 21.12 2.90
N PHE A 40 -8.09 19.80 2.67
CA PHE A 40 -9.37 19.10 2.77
C PHE A 40 -9.15 17.59 2.96
N ALA A 41 -10.22 16.92 3.35
CA ALA A 41 -10.33 15.47 3.34
C ALA A 41 -11.64 15.07 2.64
N THR A 42 -11.59 14.05 1.78
CA THR A 42 -12.76 13.58 1.02
C THR A 42 -12.86 12.06 1.03
N TYR A 43 -14.08 11.55 0.91
CA TYR A 43 -14.31 10.10 0.83
C TYR A 43 -14.03 9.58 -0.58
N SER A 44 -13.02 8.73 -0.71
CA SER A 44 -12.60 8.11 -1.97
C SER A 44 -13.50 6.96 -2.45
N ARG A 45 -14.65 6.71 -1.81
CA ARG A 45 -15.58 5.62 -2.18
C ARG A 45 -14.95 4.22 -2.12
N GLY A 46 -14.05 3.98 -1.17
CA GLY A 46 -13.34 2.71 -1.09
C GLY A 46 -12.25 2.57 -2.15
N ALA A 47 -11.92 3.64 -2.88
CA ALA A 47 -10.88 3.60 -3.90
C ALA A 47 -9.50 3.87 -3.30
N ASP A 48 -8.54 3.26 -3.95
CA ASP A 48 -7.15 3.16 -3.56
C ASP A 48 -6.32 4.22 -4.30
N LEU A 49 -5.65 5.12 -3.56
CA LEU A 49 -4.77 6.14 -4.13
C LEU A 49 -3.68 5.49 -5.00
N LEU A 50 -3.55 5.99 -6.23
CA LEU A 50 -2.52 5.58 -7.19
C LEU A 50 -1.39 6.61 -7.28
N CYS A 51 -1.76 7.85 -7.63
CA CYS A 51 -0.86 8.98 -7.86
C CYS A 51 -1.63 10.30 -7.82
N ALA A 52 -0.94 11.41 -8.01
CA ALA A 52 -1.52 12.74 -8.18
C ALA A 52 -0.82 13.46 -9.33
N GLY A 53 -1.56 14.35 -9.98
CA GLY A 53 -1.12 15.23 -11.05
C GLY A 53 -1.51 16.68 -10.76
N VAL A 54 -1.27 17.55 -11.75
CA VAL A 54 -1.51 19.00 -11.67
C VAL A 54 -2.97 19.35 -11.35
N ASP A 55 -3.90 18.45 -11.63
CA ASP A 55 -5.34 18.69 -11.48
C ASP A 55 -5.99 17.88 -10.35
N GLY A 56 -5.24 17.02 -9.66
CA GLY A 56 -5.79 16.21 -8.59
C GLY A 56 -5.20 14.81 -8.44
N ALA A 57 -5.79 14.03 -7.52
CA ALA A 57 -5.42 12.66 -7.24
C ALA A 57 -6.21 11.64 -8.06
N TRP A 58 -5.53 10.57 -8.47
CA TRP A 58 -6.09 9.44 -9.21
C TRP A 58 -6.16 8.22 -8.31
N LEU A 59 -7.32 7.56 -8.29
CA LEU A 59 -7.60 6.41 -7.44
C LEU A 59 -8.22 5.26 -8.23
N ARG A 60 -7.98 4.03 -7.77
CA ARG A 60 -8.55 2.81 -8.34
C ARG A 60 -9.59 2.22 -7.40
N PRO A 61 -10.86 2.06 -7.80
CA PRO A 61 -11.82 1.30 -7.01
C PRO A 61 -11.32 -0.11 -6.70
N GLU A 62 -11.63 -0.65 -5.51
CA GLU A 62 -11.38 -2.05 -5.20
C GLU A 62 -12.21 -2.93 -6.16
N GLU A 63 -11.54 -3.64 -7.06
CA GLU A 63 -12.21 -4.63 -7.89
C GLU A 63 -12.25 -5.98 -7.17
N PRO A 64 -13.43 -6.60 -6.96
CA PRO A 64 -13.49 -7.90 -6.34
C PRO A 64 -12.74 -8.91 -7.20
N ASN A 65 -11.70 -9.55 -6.65
CA ASN A 65 -10.89 -10.53 -7.35
C ASN A 65 -11.71 -11.81 -7.61
N ARG A 66 -12.42 -11.86 -8.73
CA ARG A 66 -13.21 -13.03 -9.14
C ARG A 66 -12.52 -13.73 -10.30
N ARG A 67 -12.00 -14.93 -10.03
CA ARG A 67 -11.53 -15.84 -11.09
C ARG A 67 -12.71 -16.20 -11.99
N ASP A 68 -12.61 -15.91 -13.27
CA ASP A 68 -13.61 -16.31 -14.26
C ASP A 68 -13.22 -17.67 -14.89
N ILE A 69 -13.74 -18.73 -14.26
CA ILE A 69 -13.55 -20.12 -14.67
C ILE A 69 -14.89 -20.70 -15.13
N SER A 70 -14.87 -21.39 -16.27
CA SER A 70 -16.01 -22.10 -16.84
C SER A 70 -15.64 -23.57 -17.08
N THR A 71 -16.64 -24.44 -17.12
CA THR A 71 -16.48 -25.84 -17.57
C THR A 71 -16.56 -26.00 -19.09
N THR A 72 -16.95 -24.94 -19.81
CA THR A 72 -17.06 -24.93 -21.27
C THR A 72 -16.28 -23.75 -21.89
N PRO A 73 -15.66 -23.96 -23.07
CA PRO A 73 -14.87 -22.92 -23.74
C PRO A 73 -15.73 -21.80 -24.33
N ASP A 74 -16.96 -22.07 -24.76
CA ASP A 74 -17.79 -21.07 -25.46
C ASP A 74 -18.58 -20.15 -24.51
N ARG A 75 -18.49 -20.38 -23.20
CA ARG A 75 -19.24 -19.57 -22.23
C ARG A 75 -18.67 -18.14 -22.20
N PRO A 76 -19.50 -17.10 -22.39
CA PRO A 76 -19.02 -15.73 -22.32
C PRO A 76 -18.42 -15.42 -20.93
N PRO A 77 -17.48 -14.47 -20.86
CA PRO A 77 -16.98 -13.96 -19.60
C PRO A 77 -18.12 -13.39 -18.77
N ARG A 78 -17.99 -13.52 -17.44
CA ARG A 78 -18.98 -13.00 -16.48
C ARG A 78 -18.92 -11.47 -16.36
N ARG A 79 -17.83 -10.85 -16.84
CA ARG A 79 -17.60 -9.41 -16.78
C ARG A 79 -17.60 -8.82 -18.17
N GLU A 80 -18.33 -7.72 -18.31
CA GLU A 80 -18.12 -6.81 -19.42
C GLU A 80 -16.73 -6.16 -19.29
N PRO A 81 -16.04 -5.90 -20.42
CA PRO A 81 -14.73 -5.29 -20.44
C PRO A 81 -14.80 -3.79 -20.14
N ARG A 82 -15.29 -3.41 -18.96
CA ARG A 82 -15.47 -2.01 -18.53
C ARG A 82 -15.03 -1.84 -17.09
N SER A 83 -14.38 -0.71 -16.81
CA SER A 83 -13.95 -0.32 -15.47
C SER A 83 -13.88 1.20 -15.37
N SER A 84 -13.45 1.70 -14.21
CA SER A 84 -13.31 3.14 -13.99
C SER A 84 -12.14 3.44 -13.07
N LEU A 85 -11.61 4.66 -13.20
CA LEU A 85 -10.79 5.30 -12.19
C LEU A 85 -11.63 6.37 -11.48
N LEU A 86 -11.25 6.72 -10.27
CA LEU A 86 -11.74 7.94 -9.63
C LEU A 86 -10.68 9.03 -9.72
N HIS A 87 -11.15 10.26 -9.89
CA HIS A 87 -10.33 11.46 -9.80
C HIS A 87 -10.88 12.34 -8.68
N VAL A 88 -9.99 12.88 -7.85
CA VAL A 88 -10.32 13.86 -6.83
C VAL A 88 -9.59 15.14 -7.18
N ASP A 89 -10.34 16.19 -7.49
CA ASP A 89 -9.74 17.48 -7.85
C ASP A 89 -9.15 18.22 -6.64
N LEU A 90 -8.48 19.34 -6.91
CA LEU A 90 -7.83 20.19 -5.91
C LEU A 90 -8.79 20.84 -4.90
N THR A 91 -10.11 20.66 -5.07
CA THR A 91 -11.16 21.12 -4.15
C THR A 91 -11.81 19.97 -3.37
N GLY A 92 -11.43 18.72 -3.67
CA GLY A 92 -11.94 17.51 -3.02
C GLY A 92 -13.16 16.89 -3.71
N VAL A 93 -13.56 17.38 -4.88
CA VAL A 93 -14.69 16.83 -5.65
C VAL A 93 -14.29 15.52 -6.32
N VAL A 94 -15.10 14.49 -6.10
CA VAL A 94 -14.86 13.14 -6.62
C VAL A 94 -15.60 12.94 -7.94
N SER A 95 -14.85 12.66 -9.00
CA SER A 95 -15.35 12.31 -10.33
C SER A 95 -15.01 10.86 -10.70
N THR A 96 -15.86 10.23 -11.52
CA THR A 96 -15.59 8.88 -12.05
C THR A 96 -15.20 9.00 -13.51
N ILE A 97 -14.04 8.44 -13.87
CA ILE A 97 -13.48 8.44 -15.22
C ILE A 97 -13.65 7.04 -15.82
N PRO A 98 -14.53 6.87 -16.82
CA PRO A 98 -14.70 5.59 -17.50
C PRO A 98 -13.41 5.14 -18.19
N VAL A 99 -13.12 3.84 -18.12
CA VAL A 99 -11.99 3.22 -18.80
C VAL A 99 -12.50 2.13 -19.74
N ASP A 100 -12.06 2.21 -21.00
CA ASP A 100 -12.38 1.26 -22.05
C ASP A 100 -11.57 -0.04 -21.90
N GLY A 101 -12.10 -0.95 -21.06
CA GLY A 101 -11.49 -2.22 -20.70
C GLY A 101 -11.59 -2.49 -19.19
N ILE A 102 -11.17 -3.67 -18.75
CA ILE A 102 -10.99 -4.00 -17.32
C ILE A 102 -9.57 -3.67 -16.92
N ILE A 103 -9.38 -2.73 -16.01
CA ILE A 103 -8.06 -2.41 -15.46
C ILE A 103 -7.55 -3.62 -14.67
N TRP A 104 -6.44 -4.21 -15.12
CA TRP A 104 -5.77 -5.27 -14.38
C TRP A 104 -4.51 -4.76 -13.68
N ASN A 105 -3.83 -3.76 -14.25
CA ASN A 105 -2.64 -3.14 -13.67
C ASN A 105 -2.59 -1.63 -13.87
N THR A 106 -1.94 -0.93 -12.95
CA THR A 106 -1.71 0.51 -12.99
C THR A 106 -0.30 0.82 -12.50
N GLN A 107 0.39 1.70 -13.19
CA GLN A 107 1.75 2.15 -12.82
C GLN A 107 1.90 3.64 -13.10
N THR A 108 2.59 4.36 -12.21
CA THR A 108 2.90 5.78 -12.41
C THR A 108 4.39 5.96 -12.62
N GLU A 109 4.77 6.78 -13.60
CA GLU A 109 6.16 7.00 -14.01
C GLU A 109 6.26 8.32 -14.81
N GLU A 110 7.23 9.18 -14.49
CA GLU A 110 7.50 10.47 -15.16
C GLU A 110 6.25 11.35 -15.41
N GLY A 111 5.43 11.56 -14.39
CA GLY A 111 4.22 12.37 -14.57
C GLY A 111 3.22 11.73 -15.54
N THR A 112 3.25 10.41 -15.72
CA THR A 112 2.31 9.64 -16.53
C THR A 112 1.73 8.50 -15.69
N LEU A 113 0.40 8.34 -15.74
CA LEU A 113 -0.29 7.16 -15.25
C LEU A 113 -0.51 6.18 -16.41
N TYR A 114 0.14 5.04 -16.34
CA TYR A 114 -0.05 3.90 -17.25
C TYR A 114 -1.10 2.95 -16.69
N VAL A 115 -2.04 2.57 -17.55
CA VAL A 115 -3.19 1.74 -17.21
C VAL A 115 -3.24 0.56 -18.18
N SER A 116 -3.02 -0.65 -17.68
CA SER A 116 -3.13 -1.86 -18.48
C SER A 116 -4.54 -2.41 -18.38
N VAL A 117 -5.17 -2.65 -19.52
CA VAL A 117 -6.57 -3.06 -19.62
C VAL A 117 -6.73 -4.38 -20.38
N HIS A 118 -7.64 -5.21 -19.88
CA HIS A 118 -8.16 -6.39 -20.57
C HIS A 118 -9.40 -5.99 -21.39
N HIS A 119 -9.50 -6.47 -22.62
CA HIS A 119 -10.59 -6.12 -23.53
C HIS A 119 -10.84 -7.21 -24.59
N GLU A 120 -11.90 -7.03 -25.37
CA GLU A 120 -12.19 -7.90 -26.52
C GLU A 120 -11.14 -7.77 -27.64
N PRO A 121 -10.82 -8.87 -28.36
CA PRO A 121 -11.41 -10.20 -28.24
C PRO A 121 -10.88 -10.97 -27.02
N TRP A 122 -11.64 -11.96 -26.57
CA TRP A 122 -11.22 -12.91 -25.55
C TRP A 122 -11.34 -14.34 -26.09
N THR A 123 -10.57 -15.24 -25.49
CA THR A 123 -10.70 -16.68 -25.71
C THR A 123 -10.74 -17.40 -24.37
N ARG A 124 -11.21 -18.65 -24.35
CA ARG A 124 -11.11 -19.52 -23.19
C ARG A 124 -10.06 -20.58 -23.43
N VAL A 125 -9.05 -20.61 -22.58
CA VAL A 125 -7.95 -21.56 -22.65
C VAL A 125 -8.09 -22.55 -21.50
N ARG A 126 -7.89 -23.84 -21.79
CA ARG A 126 -7.91 -24.91 -20.79
C ARG A 126 -6.85 -24.62 -19.73
N VAL A 127 -7.23 -24.73 -18.46
CA VAL A 127 -6.31 -24.60 -17.33
C VAL A 127 -5.58 -25.93 -17.19
N ASP A 128 -4.29 -25.94 -17.51
CA ASP A 128 -3.44 -27.10 -17.32
C ASP A 128 -2.87 -27.08 -15.89
N TYR A 129 -3.23 -28.08 -15.10
CA TYR A 129 -2.69 -28.28 -13.76
C TYR A 129 -1.61 -29.36 -13.88
N ALA A 130 -0.46 -28.98 -14.42
CA ALA A 130 0.61 -29.87 -14.88
C ALA A 130 0.97 -31.04 -13.94
N ASP A 131 0.71 -30.94 -12.62
CA ASP A 131 1.02 -31.98 -11.62
C ASP A 131 -0.13 -32.28 -10.63
N SER A 132 -1.38 -31.90 -10.90
CA SER A 132 -2.51 -32.18 -10.00
C SER A 132 -3.57 -33.06 -10.67
N PRO A 133 -4.14 -34.06 -9.95
CA PRO A 133 -5.24 -34.84 -10.51
C PRO A 133 -6.38 -33.90 -10.94
N PRO A 134 -7.09 -34.21 -12.03
CA PRO A 134 -8.14 -33.36 -12.55
C PRO A 134 -9.15 -33.05 -11.44
N SER A 135 -9.44 -31.76 -11.24
CA SER A 135 -10.40 -31.35 -10.23
C SER A 135 -11.77 -32.03 -10.48
N PRO A 136 -12.47 -32.50 -9.43
CA PRO A 136 -13.84 -32.99 -9.59
C PRO A 136 -14.70 -31.92 -10.29
N GLY A 137 -15.34 -32.27 -11.41
CA GLY A 137 -16.19 -31.36 -12.19
C GLY A 137 -15.80 -31.10 -13.65
N GLY A 138 -14.82 -31.85 -14.20
CA GLY A 138 -14.47 -31.80 -15.63
C GLY A 138 -13.47 -30.69 -15.99
N ASP A 139 -13.25 -30.49 -17.30
CA ASP A 139 -12.31 -29.50 -17.82
C ASP A 139 -12.66 -28.10 -17.34
N ARG A 140 -11.63 -27.32 -17.01
CA ARG A 140 -11.76 -25.93 -16.57
C ARG A 140 -11.07 -25.02 -17.57
N TYR A 141 -11.78 -23.98 -17.98
CA TYR A 141 -11.30 -22.99 -18.92
C TYR A 141 -11.26 -21.61 -18.27
N ARG A 142 -10.10 -20.98 -18.29
CA ARG A 142 -9.93 -19.58 -17.87
C ARG A 142 -10.12 -18.67 -19.08
N VAL A 143 -10.73 -17.51 -18.86
CA VAL A 143 -10.74 -16.46 -19.86
C VAL A 143 -9.33 -15.88 -20.01
N VAL A 144 -8.91 -15.69 -21.26
CA VAL A 144 -7.71 -14.96 -21.67
C VAL A 144 -8.18 -13.81 -22.53
N TRP A 145 -8.01 -12.59 -22.04
CA TRP A 145 -8.39 -11.36 -22.73
C TRP A 145 -7.26 -10.88 -23.63
N ALA A 146 -7.60 -10.10 -24.66
CA ALA A 146 -6.64 -9.22 -25.29
C ALA A 146 -6.27 -8.08 -24.34
N ASN A 147 -5.06 -7.55 -24.49
CA ASN A 147 -4.47 -6.61 -23.55
C ASN A 147 -3.97 -5.37 -24.29
N SER A 148 -4.25 -4.18 -23.75
CA SER A 148 -3.71 -2.91 -24.23
C SER A 148 -3.18 -2.06 -23.08
N GLY A 149 -2.23 -1.18 -23.40
CA GLY A 149 -1.77 -0.10 -22.51
C GLY A 149 -2.43 1.22 -22.87
N LEU A 150 -2.96 1.92 -21.87
CA LEU A 150 -3.41 3.31 -21.93
C LEU A 150 -2.43 4.16 -21.13
N SER A 151 -2.26 5.43 -21.53
CA SER A 151 -1.46 6.39 -20.79
C SER A 151 -2.25 7.68 -20.58
N LEU A 152 -1.99 8.32 -19.44
CA LEU A 152 -2.54 9.60 -19.05
C LEU A 152 -1.38 10.48 -18.57
N SER A 153 -1.20 11.66 -19.19
CA SER A 153 -0.28 12.66 -18.66
C SER A 153 -0.90 13.33 -17.43
N LEU A 154 -0.15 13.33 -16.32
CA LEU A 154 -0.48 13.98 -15.06
C LEU A 154 -0.20 15.49 -15.07
N GLY A 155 0.45 16.00 -16.12
CA GLY A 155 0.63 17.44 -16.37
C GLY A 155 -0.44 18.03 -17.29
N ALA A 156 -1.35 17.21 -17.79
CA ALA A 156 -2.46 17.64 -18.62
C ALA A 156 -3.78 17.63 -17.81
N PRO A 157 -4.80 18.41 -18.22
CA PRO A 157 -6.14 18.29 -17.64
C PRO A 157 -6.68 16.86 -17.77
N ARG A 158 -7.42 16.40 -16.77
CA ARG A 158 -8.07 15.08 -16.79
C ARG A 158 -8.95 14.93 -18.03
N PRO A 159 -8.92 13.75 -18.68
CA PRO A 159 -9.86 13.42 -19.74
C PRO A 159 -11.23 13.07 -19.17
N ASP A 160 -12.26 13.17 -20.01
CA ASP A 160 -13.60 12.67 -19.68
C ASP A 160 -13.67 11.13 -19.64
N ALA A 161 -12.81 10.45 -20.40
CA ALA A 161 -12.70 9.00 -20.43
C ALA A 161 -11.31 8.55 -20.94
N LEU A 162 -10.83 7.40 -20.48
CA LEU A 162 -9.66 6.72 -21.04
C LEU A 162 -10.12 5.72 -22.10
N ARG A 163 -9.89 6.04 -23.36
CA ARG A 163 -10.29 5.21 -24.51
C ARG A 163 -9.08 4.58 -25.17
N ARG A 164 -9.21 3.33 -25.62
CA ARG A 164 -8.18 2.70 -26.45
C ARG A 164 -8.13 3.41 -27.81
N PRO A 165 -6.94 3.69 -28.37
CA PRO A 165 -6.83 4.15 -29.75
C PRO A 165 -7.38 3.08 -30.70
N GLU A 166 -8.21 3.48 -31.67
CA GLU A 166 -8.89 2.56 -32.59
C GLU A 166 -7.94 1.65 -33.40
N ASN A 167 -6.68 2.08 -33.58
CA ASN A 167 -5.71 1.46 -34.48
C ASN A 167 -4.49 0.81 -33.79
N ILE A 168 -4.44 0.78 -32.44
CA ILE A 168 -3.22 0.38 -31.74
C ILE A 168 -3.54 -0.70 -30.70
N ALA A 169 -3.36 -1.95 -31.11
CA ALA A 169 -3.11 -3.07 -30.19
C ALA A 169 -1.65 -3.00 -29.73
N THR A 170 -1.29 -2.02 -28.90
CA THR A 170 0.04 -2.01 -28.28
C THR A 170 0.00 -3.01 -27.14
N SER A 171 0.42 -4.24 -27.43
CA SER A 171 0.87 -5.18 -26.41
C SER A 171 2.03 -4.54 -25.67
N TRP A 172 1.74 -3.88 -24.56
CA TRP A 172 2.78 -3.43 -23.63
C TRP A 172 3.33 -4.66 -22.92
N ALA A 173 4.32 -5.31 -23.54
CA ALA A 173 5.20 -6.23 -22.85
C ALA A 173 6.21 -5.43 -22.02
N LYS A 174 5.74 -4.56 -21.12
CA LYS A 174 6.64 -4.03 -20.08
C LYS A 174 6.78 -5.16 -19.08
N ASP A 175 7.95 -5.77 -19.00
CA ASP A 175 8.22 -6.84 -18.05
C ASP A 175 8.00 -6.34 -16.62
N THR A 176 6.92 -6.83 -16.00
CA THR A 176 6.48 -6.46 -14.65
C THR A 176 7.04 -7.39 -13.57
N SER A 177 7.90 -8.36 -13.91
CA SER A 177 8.36 -9.39 -12.96
C SER A 177 9.36 -8.90 -11.91
N TYR A 178 9.85 -7.67 -12.04
CA TYR A 178 10.89 -7.12 -11.17
C TYR A 178 10.38 -6.02 -10.24
N SER A 179 9.57 -6.38 -9.24
CA SER A 179 9.18 -5.48 -8.16
C SER A 179 10.26 -5.32 -7.07
N GLN A 180 11.53 -5.63 -7.35
CA GLN A 180 12.55 -5.75 -6.33
C GLN A 180 13.19 -4.39 -5.98
N ASP A 181 13.49 -4.19 -4.70
CA ASP A 181 13.71 -2.88 -4.09
C ASP A 181 15.11 -2.25 -4.30
N TYR A 182 15.90 -2.70 -5.28
CA TYR A 182 17.34 -2.40 -5.35
C TYR A 182 17.68 -1.04 -5.98
N ALA A 183 18.81 -0.46 -5.57
CA ALA A 183 19.46 0.69 -6.18
C ALA A 183 20.40 0.26 -7.33
N ASP A 184 19.95 -0.59 -8.25
CA ASP A 184 20.66 -0.72 -9.53
C ASP A 184 20.35 0.55 -10.34
N GLU A 185 21.30 1.47 -10.40
CA GLU A 185 21.13 2.76 -11.07
C GLU A 185 20.84 2.57 -12.55
N THR A 186 21.63 1.77 -13.24
CA THR A 186 21.45 1.50 -14.68
C THR A 186 20.09 0.88 -14.96
N TYR A 187 19.63 -0.04 -14.11
CA TYR A 187 18.30 -0.64 -14.25
C TYR A 187 17.16 0.33 -13.90
N ASN A 188 17.27 1.03 -12.77
CA ASN A 188 16.27 2.00 -12.34
C ASN A 188 16.20 3.21 -13.26
N GLU A 189 17.30 3.60 -13.88
CA GLU A 189 17.33 4.61 -14.95
C GLU A 189 16.72 4.06 -16.23
N ALA A 190 17.12 2.88 -16.70
CA ALA A 190 16.55 2.28 -17.92
C ALA A 190 15.04 2.01 -17.81
N HIS A 191 14.53 1.78 -16.60
CA HIS A 191 13.12 1.47 -16.35
C HIS A 191 12.39 2.58 -15.60
N LEU A 192 13.04 3.73 -15.40
CA LEU A 192 12.51 4.94 -14.79
C LEU A 192 11.87 4.73 -13.40
N ARG A 193 12.42 3.82 -12.58
CA ARG A 193 11.88 3.41 -11.27
C ARG A 193 12.57 4.11 -10.10
N LYS A 194 11.86 4.16 -8.96
CA LYS A 194 12.36 4.64 -7.65
C LYS A 194 13.10 5.97 -7.75
N ARG A 195 12.48 6.88 -8.48
CA ARG A 195 13.05 8.17 -8.76
C ARG A 195 11.95 9.21 -8.81
N ALA A 196 12.33 10.45 -8.61
CA ALA A 196 11.46 11.59 -8.79
C ALA A 196 12.24 12.73 -9.42
N VAL A 197 11.58 13.49 -10.28
CA VAL A 197 12.19 14.62 -10.98
C VAL A 197 11.50 15.88 -10.50
N GLY A 198 12.26 16.81 -9.95
CA GLY A 198 11.85 18.19 -9.73
C GLY A 198 12.71 19.09 -10.62
N HIS A 199 12.26 20.31 -10.93
CA HIS A 199 12.93 21.21 -11.90
C HIS A 199 14.47 21.16 -11.86
N GLY A 200 15.08 20.47 -12.82
CA GLY A 200 16.55 20.36 -12.99
C GLY A 200 17.25 19.31 -12.13
N VAL A 201 16.55 18.60 -11.24
CA VAL A 201 17.11 17.58 -10.33
C VAL A 201 16.34 16.27 -10.43
N ARG A 202 17.10 15.19 -10.65
CA ARG A 202 16.63 13.82 -10.66
C ARG A 202 17.08 13.09 -9.40
N TRP A 203 16.13 12.68 -8.57
CA TRP A 203 16.35 11.92 -7.35
C TRP A 203 16.19 10.44 -7.59
N HIS A 204 17.05 9.61 -7.01
CA HIS A 204 16.99 8.15 -7.05
C HIS A 204 17.08 7.59 -5.64
N TRP A 205 16.42 6.45 -5.40
CA TRP A 205 16.55 5.74 -4.14
C TRP A 205 16.46 4.22 -4.30
N GLY A 206 17.07 3.47 -3.38
CA GLY A 206 16.94 2.00 -3.34
C GLY A 206 17.91 1.35 -2.36
N HIS A 207 17.77 0.05 -2.14
CA HIS A 207 18.71 -0.68 -1.28
C HIS A 207 20.08 -0.81 -1.94
N LYS A 208 21.13 -0.60 -1.15
CA LYS A 208 22.53 -0.71 -1.58
C LYS A 208 22.89 -2.14 -2.04
N ALA A 209 22.26 -3.16 -1.46
CA ALA A 209 22.42 -4.57 -1.84
C ALA A 209 21.25 -5.44 -1.34
N HIS A 210 21.12 -6.66 -1.85
CA HIS A 210 20.13 -7.64 -1.37
C HIS A 210 20.36 -7.97 0.11
N GLY A 211 19.31 -7.88 0.93
CA GLY A 211 19.37 -8.10 2.38
C GLY A 211 19.99 -6.96 3.19
N ASN A 212 20.45 -5.88 2.55
CA ASN A 212 20.97 -4.71 3.25
C ASN A 212 19.83 -3.81 3.74
N LYS A 213 19.91 -3.39 5.00
CA LYS A 213 18.96 -2.49 5.66
C LYS A 213 19.18 -1.01 5.33
N THR A 214 20.25 -0.68 4.61
CA THR A 214 20.56 0.69 4.21
C THR A 214 19.93 1.03 2.85
N THR A 215 19.19 2.14 2.82
CA THR A 215 18.67 2.75 1.60
C THR A 215 19.59 3.89 1.17
N LEU A 216 20.02 3.86 -0.08
CA LEU A 216 20.75 4.94 -0.70
C LEU A 216 19.77 5.91 -1.34
N VAL A 217 20.01 7.21 -1.18
CA VAL A 217 19.30 8.28 -1.89
C VAL A 217 20.33 9.15 -2.58
N ARG A 218 20.11 9.44 -3.87
CA ARG A 218 21.00 10.24 -4.72
C ARG A 218 20.21 11.30 -5.45
N ALA A 219 20.81 12.47 -5.66
CA ALA A 219 20.31 13.55 -6.49
C ALA A 219 21.31 13.80 -7.61
N PHE A 220 20.82 13.90 -8.84
CA PHE A 220 21.60 14.20 -10.02
C PHE A 220 21.03 15.42 -10.73
N THR A 221 21.83 16.08 -11.57
CA THR A 221 21.28 17.01 -12.56
C THR A 221 20.36 16.24 -13.50
N ASP A 222 19.23 16.84 -13.87
CA ASP A 222 18.30 16.21 -14.81
C ASP A 222 18.73 16.43 -16.27
N ASN A 223 19.94 15.92 -16.61
CA ASN A 223 20.45 15.87 -17.96
C ASN A 223 20.59 14.40 -18.39
N PRO A 224 19.86 13.93 -19.41
CA PRO A 224 19.93 12.53 -19.86
C PRO A 224 21.29 12.10 -20.40
N THR A 225 22.10 13.05 -20.84
CA THR A 225 23.37 12.84 -21.55
C THR A 225 24.59 13.03 -20.66
N ASP A 226 24.45 13.79 -19.58
CA ASP A 226 25.54 14.17 -18.68
C ASP A 226 24.99 14.47 -17.28
N ALA A 227 24.52 13.42 -16.62
CA ALA A 227 23.97 13.51 -15.27
C ALA A 227 25.11 13.63 -14.26
N GLU A 228 25.21 14.79 -13.61
CA GLU A 228 26.19 15.06 -12.55
C GLU A 228 25.57 14.73 -11.19
N LEU A 229 26.31 14.02 -10.33
CA LEU A 229 25.87 13.76 -8.96
C LEU A 229 25.90 15.06 -8.15
N LEU A 230 24.73 15.55 -7.76
CA LEU A 230 24.57 16.72 -6.90
C LEU A 230 24.74 16.36 -5.43
N TRP A 231 24.14 15.24 -5.01
CA TRP A 231 24.19 14.80 -3.62
C TRP A 231 23.91 13.30 -3.48
N ALA A 232 24.48 12.67 -2.45
CA ALA A 232 24.19 11.30 -2.08
C ALA A 232 24.20 11.17 -0.56
N ASN A 233 23.25 10.43 0.00
CA ASN A 233 23.25 10.07 1.40
C ASN A 233 22.61 8.71 1.64
N GLU A 234 22.92 8.10 2.78
CA GLU A 234 22.44 6.78 3.18
C GLU A 234 21.46 6.91 4.36
N ILE A 235 20.41 6.09 4.32
CA ILE A 235 19.42 5.95 5.37
C ILE A 235 19.52 4.55 5.95
N ASP A 236 19.96 4.45 7.20
CA ASP A 236 20.05 3.17 7.89
C ASP A 236 18.69 2.69 8.41
N ASP A 237 18.49 1.37 8.29
CA ASP A 237 17.34 0.61 8.80
C ASP A 237 15.96 1.13 8.42
N ARG A 238 15.90 1.92 7.35
CA ARG A 238 14.66 2.46 6.78
C ARG A 238 14.67 2.24 5.27
N ARG A 239 13.50 1.96 4.71
CA ARG A 239 13.27 1.90 3.27
C ARG A 239 12.44 3.07 2.79
N VAL A 240 12.79 3.64 1.65
CA VAL A 240 11.91 4.60 0.95
C VAL A 240 10.79 3.80 0.28
N VAL A 241 9.57 3.98 0.78
CA VAL A 241 8.36 3.32 0.27
C VAL A 241 7.82 4.05 -0.95
N ARG A 242 7.85 5.39 -0.89
CA ARG A 242 7.47 6.31 -1.96
C ARG A 242 8.30 7.57 -1.87
N GLY A 243 8.51 8.20 -3.00
CA GLY A 243 9.25 9.44 -3.11
C GLY A 243 8.74 10.21 -4.31
N VAL A 244 8.86 11.53 -4.21
CA VAL A 244 8.40 12.54 -5.16
C VAL A 244 9.35 13.73 -5.06
N ALA A 245 9.38 14.60 -6.05
CA ALA A 245 10.31 15.72 -6.08
C ALA A 245 9.63 16.97 -6.60
N GLU A 246 10.04 18.10 -6.06
CA GLU A 246 9.59 19.43 -6.42
C GLU A 246 10.81 20.35 -6.36
N GLN A 247 11.12 21.01 -7.46
CA GLN A 247 12.35 21.80 -7.59
C GLN A 247 13.59 20.95 -7.23
N HIS A 248 14.49 21.47 -6.39
CA HIS A 248 15.69 20.78 -5.91
C HIS A 248 15.44 19.99 -4.61
N ARG A 249 14.19 19.61 -4.34
CA ARG A 249 13.80 18.86 -3.14
C ARG A 249 13.13 17.53 -3.47
N ALA A 250 13.39 16.51 -2.68
CA ALA A 250 12.59 15.29 -2.66
C ALA A 250 11.83 15.14 -1.34
N TRP A 251 10.61 14.65 -1.44
CA TRP A 251 9.77 14.27 -0.31
C TRP A 251 9.70 12.75 -0.29
N LEU A 252 10.32 12.13 0.70
CA LEU A 252 10.48 10.69 0.79
C LEU A 252 9.69 10.14 1.98
N LEU A 253 8.79 9.22 1.70
CA LEU A 253 8.12 8.44 2.72
C LEU A 253 9.01 7.25 3.08
N THR A 254 9.68 7.33 4.23
CA THR A 254 10.52 6.25 4.72
C THR A 254 9.75 5.40 5.73
N ARG A 255 10.01 4.10 5.72
CA ARG A 255 9.47 3.15 6.71
C ARG A 255 10.64 2.43 7.36
N GLY A 256 10.73 2.55 8.69
CA GLY A 256 11.67 1.76 9.48
C GLY A 256 11.38 0.27 9.36
N SER A 257 12.42 -0.55 9.54
CA SER A 257 12.21 -1.96 9.78
C SER A 257 11.31 -2.13 11.03
N THR A 258 10.56 -3.22 11.09
CA THR A 258 9.86 -3.65 12.31
C THR A 258 10.80 -3.65 13.53
N ARG A 259 12.10 -3.91 13.31
CA ARG A 259 13.13 -3.86 14.36
C ARG A 259 13.48 -2.45 14.87
N SER A 260 13.28 -1.39 14.08
CA SER A 260 13.46 0.02 14.48
C SER A 260 12.16 0.71 14.92
N GLY A 261 11.11 -0.06 15.21
CA GLY A 261 9.84 0.47 15.68
C GLY A 261 8.86 0.86 14.57
N GLY A 262 9.11 0.45 13.32
CA GLY A 262 8.12 0.41 12.22
C GLY A 262 7.49 1.75 11.80
N ARG A 263 7.92 2.88 12.37
CA ARG A 263 7.29 4.17 12.10
C ARG A 263 7.58 4.62 10.68
N THR A 264 6.53 5.08 10.04
CA THR A 264 6.61 5.73 8.74
C THR A 264 6.90 7.22 8.97
N GLN A 265 7.89 7.77 8.30
CA GLN A 265 8.29 9.17 8.41
C GLN A 265 8.23 9.83 7.03
N LEU A 266 7.86 11.09 7.00
CA LEU A 266 8.00 11.93 5.82
C LEU A 266 9.26 12.78 6.00
N GLU A 267 10.21 12.59 5.08
CA GLU A 267 11.49 13.27 5.07
C GLU A 267 11.55 14.20 3.85
N VAL A 268 12.06 15.41 4.06
CA VAL A 268 12.34 16.39 3.01
C VAL A 268 13.84 16.46 2.82
N TRP A 269 14.27 16.18 1.60
CA TRP A 269 15.64 16.09 1.17
C TRP A 269 15.93 17.24 0.22
N GLY A 270 16.91 18.10 0.54
CA GLY A 270 17.30 19.24 -0.31
C GLY A 270 18.64 18.99 -0.97
N ALA A 271 18.71 19.02 -2.31
CA ALA A 271 19.95 18.81 -3.05
C ALA A 271 20.90 20.01 -2.91
N ASP A 272 20.39 21.25 -2.95
CA ASP A 272 21.23 22.46 -2.86
C ASP A 272 21.84 22.66 -1.48
N THR A 273 21.06 22.35 -0.44
CA THR A 273 21.46 22.52 0.95
C THR A 273 22.12 21.27 1.53
N CYS A 274 22.07 20.13 0.82
CA CYS A 274 22.49 18.81 1.31
C CYS A 274 21.91 18.47 2.70
N THR A 275 20.65 18.86 2.93
CA THR A 275 19.98 18.66 4.23
C THR A 275 18.86 17.64 4.12
N VAL A 276 18.72 16.83 5.18
CA VAL A 276 17.52 16.03 5.44
C VAL A 276 16.79 16.66 6.62
N SER A 277 15.48 16.88 6.48
CA SER A 277 14.61 17.23 7.59
C SER A 277 13.48 16.23 7.68
N THR A 278 13.21 15.74 8.88
CA THR A 278 12.02 14.92 9.14
C THR A 278 10.90 15.85 9.56
N LEU A 279 9.73 15.72 8.95
CA LEU A 279 8.56 16.45 9.44
C LEU A 279 8.08 15.82 10.76
N PRO A 280 8.20 16.53 11.90
CA PRO A 280 7.91 15.98 13.22
C PRO A 280 6.41 15.63 13.38
N THR A 281 5.56 16.24 12.56
CA THR A 281 4.11 16.07 12.52
C THR A 281 3.65 15.09 11.43
N PHE A 282 4.41 14.05 11.06
CA PHE A 282 3.79 12.96 10.29
C PHE A 282 2.67 12.25 11.10
N ASP A 283 2.80 12.22 12.43
CA ASP A 283 1.72 11.82 13.36
C ASP A 283 0.68 12.95 13.57
N GLY A 284 0.96 14.17 13.09
CA GLY A 284 0.03 15.32 13.08
C GLY A 284 -0.64 15.56 11.72
N LEU A 285 -0.28 14.81 10.67
CA LEU A 285 -1.07 14.64 9.45
C LEU A 285 -2.24 13.69 9.68
N ASP A 286 -2.75 13.68 10.90
CA ASP A 286 -3.81 12.80 11.33
C ASP A 286 -5.14 13.30 10.78
N ILE A 287 -5.52 12.79 9.61
CA ILE A 287 -6.86 12.97 9.06
C ILE A 287 -7.90 12.06 9.73
N SER A 288 -7.60 11.38 10.85
CA SER A 288 -8.54 10.50 11.56
C SER A 288 -9.82 11.23 11.97
N ALA A 289 -9.71 12.50 12.38
CA ALA A 289 -10.84 13.36 12.69
C ALA A 289 -11.79 13.58 11.50
N HIS A 290 -11.32 13.34 10.27
CA HIS A 290 -12.09 13.46 9.03
C HIS A 290 -12.48 12.10 8.44
N ARG A 291 -12.29 11.01 9.19
CA ARG A 291 -12.90 9.72 8.85
C ARG A 291 -14.40 9.80 9.09
N TRP A 292 -15.13 8.84 8.53
CA TRP A 292 -16.54 8.70 8.88
C TRP A 292 -16.67 8.62 10.40
N PRO A 293 -17.61 9.36 11.02
CA PRO A 293 -17.90 9.12 12.41
C PRO A 293 -18.23 7.62 12.54
N PRO A 294 -17.66 6.95 13.54
CA PRO A 294 -17.96 5.54 13.75
C PRO A 294 -19.48 5.39 13.88
N GLY A 295 -20.02 4.29 13.34
CA GLY A 295 -21.46 3.99 13.47
C GLY A 295 -21.88 3.91 14.95
N PRO A 296 -23.15 3.71 15.32
CA PRO A 296 -23.49 3.55 16.73
C PRO A 296 -22.68 2.40 17.37
N ARG A 297 -22.23 2.58 18.63
CA ARG A 297 -21.57 1.53 19.41
C ARG A 297 -22.40 0.23 19.32
N PRO A 298 -21.79 -0.91 18.96
CA PRO A 298 -22.51 -2.18 18.95
C PRO A 298 -23.19 -2.44 20.30
N ALA A 299 -24.46 -2.82 20.28
CA ALA A 299 -25.27 -2.97 21.49
C ALA A 299 -24.66 -3.98 22.49
N ASP A 300 -23.93 -4.97 22.00
CA ASP A 300 -23.26 -6.02 22.74
C ASP A 300 -21.74 -5.82 22.80
N HIS A 301 -21.26 -4.58 22.63
CA HIS A 301 -19.83 -4.23 22.68
C HIS A 301 -19.12 -4.86 23.88
N HIS A 302 -19.67 -4.73 25.09
CA HIS A 302 -19.00 -5.22 26.30
C HIS A 302 -18.85 -6.74 26.27
N SER A 303 -19.90 -7.45 25.86
CA SER A 303 -19.87 -8.91 25.72
C SER A 303 -18.93 -9.36 24.62
N TYR A 304 -18.86 -8.64 23.49
CA TYR A 304 -17.94 -8.92 22.40
C TYR A 304 -16.48 -8.68 22.79
N ALA A 305 -16.16 -7.53 23.40
CA ALA A 305 -14.81 -7.21 23.87
C ALA A 305 -14.33 -8.21 24.94
N GLN A 306 -15.20 -8.59 25.88
CA GLN A 306 -14.90 -9.61 26.88
C GLN A 306 -14.66 -10.97 26.22
N TRP A 307 -15.53 -11.38 25.30
CA TRP A 307 -15.37 -12.65 24.59
C TRP A 307 -14.05 -12.72 23.79
N CYS A 308 -13.65 -11.62 23.14
CA CYS A 308 -12.34 -11.53 22.49
C CYS A 308 -11.19 -11.66 23.50
N ALA A 309 -11.27 -10.98 24.65
CA ALA A 309 -10.24 -11.09 25.70
C ALA A 309 -10.14 -12.53 26.23
N ASP A 310 -11.27 -13.16 26.55
CA ASP A 310 -11.32 -14.54 27.04
C ASP A 310 -10.76 -15.55 26.02
N TYR A 311 -11.02 -15.32 24.74
CA TYR A 311 -10.50 -16.17 23.67
C TYR A 311 -8.97 -16.15 23.59
N PHE A 312 -8.38 -14.96 23.75
CA PHE A 312 -6.94 -14.76 23.65
C PHE A 312 -6.19 -15.06 24.97
N ASP A 313 -6.86 -15.01 26.12
CA ASP A 313 -6.21 -15.28 27.41
C ASP A 313 -5.76 -16.74 27.50
N GLY A 314 -4.50 -16.96 27.87
CA GLY A 314 -3.92 -18.30 27.94
C GLY A 314 -3.76 -19.01 26.58
N MET A 315 -4.05 -18.35 25.47
CA MET A 315 -3.92 -18.94 24.14
C MET A 315 -2.46 -19.36 23.88
N LYS A 316 -2.27 -20.60 23.45
CA LYS A 316 -0.96 -21.10 23.01
C LYS A 316 -0.90 -21.11 21.48
N PHE A 317 -0.50 -19.99 20.89
CA PHE A 317 -0.41 -19.86 19.44
C PHE A 317 0.88 -20.47 18.85
N THR A 318 1.99 -20.51 19.60
CA THR A 318 3.21 -21.25 19.23
C THR A 318 3.87 -21.87 20.47
N ASP A 319 4.76 -22.83 20.28
CA ASP A 319 5.57 -23.43 21.36
C ASP A 319 6.66 -22.48 21.88
N LYS A 320 6.95 -21.43 21.11
CA LYS A 320 7.94 -20.39 21.42
C LYS A 320 7.49 -19.36 22.46
N VAL A 321 6.20 -19.32 22.80
CA VAL A 321 5.60 -18.36 23.72
C VAL A 321 4.97 -19.02 24.93
N SER A 322 4.94 -18.29 26.04
CA SER A 322 4.32 -18.72 27.30
C SER A 322 3.73 -17.55 28.07
N GLU A 323 2.95 -17.85 29.11
CA GLU A 323 2.32 -16.84 29.99
C GLU A 323 1.47 -15.81 29.23
N VAL A 324 0.74 -16.24 28.20
CA VAL A 324 -0.12 -15.35 27.41
C VAL A 324 -1.27 -14.85 28.27
N ARG A 325 -1.40 -13.53 28.36
CA ARG A 325 -2.46 -12.81 29.04
C ARG A 325 -3.12 -11.84 28.08
N ALA A 326 -4.45 -11.79 28.10
CA ALA A 326 -5.22 -10.90 27.24
C ALA A 326 -6.13 -10.01 28.06
N ARG A 327 -6.24 -8.74 27.66
CA ARG A 327 -7.22 -7.82 28.23
C ARG A 327 -7.67 -6.82 27.18
N PHE A 328 -8.92 -6.38 27.28
CA PHE A 328 -9.38 -5.25 26.49
C PHE A 328 -8.81 -3.94 27.05
N VAL A 329 -8.35 -3.04 26.17
CA VAL A 329 -7.85 -1.70 26.51
C VAL A 329 -8.47 -0.65 25.61
N GLY A 330 -8.69 0.54 26.14
CA GLY A 330 -9.35 1.65 25.44
C GLY A 330 -10.88 1.59 25.56
N ASP A 331 -11.56 2.28 24.65
CA ASP A 331 -13.01 2.24 24.50
C ASP A 331 -13.35 2.15 23.01
N TRP A 332 -14.56 1.73 22.68
CA TRP A 332 -15.03 1.73 21.30
C TRP A 332 -14.99 3.16 20.70
N PRO A 333 -14.63 3.33 19.40
CA PRO A 333 -14.23 2.29 18.44
C PRO A 333 -12.74 1.91 18.47
N ASP A 334 -11.91 2.64 19.22
CA ASP A 334 -10.44 2.52 19.19
C ASP A 334 -9.88 1.40 20.10
N GLY A 335 -10.78 0.71 20.80
CA GLY A 335 -10.44 -0.35 21.73
C GLY A 335 -9.82 -1.57 21.05
N ALA A 336 -8.86 -2.17 21.73
CA ALA A 336 -8.07 -3.29 21.24
C ALA A 336 -7.91 -4.37 22.32
N ILE A 337 -7.56 -5.59 21.91
CA ILE A 337 -7.08 -6.63 22.83
C ILE A 337 -5.57 -6.46 22.97
N GLU A 338 -5.12 -6.15 24.18
CA GLU A 338 -3.72 -6.13 24.55
C GLU A 338 -3.30 -7.53 25.01
N LEU A 339 -2.33 -8.10 24.32
CA LEU A 339 -1.70 -9.37 24.61
C LEU A 339 -0.37 -9.14 25.31
N THR A 340 -0.19 -9.73 26.48
CA THR A 340 1.12 -9.78 27.16
C THR A 340 1.60 -11.21 27.25
N TYR A 341 2.82 -11.50 26.81
CA TYR A 341 3.37 -12.86 26.82
C TYR A 341 4.88 -12.87 26.97
N ARG A 342 5.44 -14.05 27.24
CA ARG A 342 6.88 -14.31 27.23
C ARG A 342 7.27 -15.03 25.95
N HIS A 343 8.47 -14.76 25.48
CA HIS A 343 9.06 -15.39 24.31
C HIS A 343 10.44 -15.93 24.64
N HIS A 344 10.74 -17.18 24.27
CA HIS A 344 12.02 -17.85 24.63
C HIS A 344 13.27 -17.08 24.17
N ALA A 345 13.23 -16.41 23.01
CA ALA A 345 14.34 -15.62 22.49
C ALA A 345 14.57 -14.27 23.21
N TYR A 346 13.64 -13.83 24.06
CA TYR A 346 13.72 -12.57 24.81
C TYR A 346 13.65 -12.85 26.32
N PRO A 347 14.65 -13.55 26.88
CA PRO A 347 14.63 -13.95 28.29
C PRO A 347 14.59 -12.71 29.19
N GLY A 348 13.74 -12.76 30.22
CA GLY A 348 13.58 -11.66 31.20
C GLY A 348 12.67 -10.52 30.73
N LEU A 349 12.20 -10.53 29.48
CA LEU A 349 11.28 -9.52 28.96
C LEU A 349 9.85 -10.07 28.82
N ARG A 350 8.88 -9.16 28.87
CA ARG A 350 7.51 -9.41 28.41
C ARG A 350 7.28 -8.70 27.10
N ILE A 351 6.59 -9.34 26.17
CA ILE A 351 6.17 -8.75 24.91
C ILE A 351 4.71 -8.31 25.07
N CYS A 352 4.40 -7.11 24.62
CA CYS A 352 3.07 -6.53 24.63
C CYS A 352 2.65 -6.16 23.20
N SER A 353 1.62 -6.84 22.68
CA SER A 353 1.08 -6.62 21.33
C SER A 353 -0.38 -6.18 21.40
N ARG A 354 -0.89 -5.50 20.37
CA ARG A 354 -2.31 -5.09 20.30
C ARG A 354 -3.02 -5.63 19.07
N ILE A 355 -4.20 -6.20 19.26
CA ILE A 355 -5.09 -6.67 18.20
C ILE A 355 -6.32 -5.78 18.12
N GLY A 356 -6.59 -5.22 16.95
CA GLY A 356 -7.81 -4.46 16.69
C GLY A 356 -9.02 -5.38 16.47
N ILE A 357 -10.10 -5.17 17.22
CA ILE A 357 -11.33 -5.97 17.13
C ILE A 357 -12.48 -5.27 16.39
N TYR A 358 -12.28 -4.01 16.02
CA TYR A 358 -13.19 -3.19 15.21
C TYR A 358 -12.55 -2.83 13.86
N ASP A 359 -13.37 -2.58 12.85
CA ASP A 359 -12.94 -2.00 11.58
C ASP A 359 -12.88 -0.47 11.65
N ALA A 360 -12.46 0.18 10.55
CA ALA A 360 -12.32 1.63 10.46
C ALA A 360 -13.65 2.40 10.67
N LEU A 361 -14.79 1.73 10.65
CA LEU A 361 -16.13 2.30 10.86
C LEU A 361 -16.71 1.95 12.24
N GLY A 362 -15.92 1.32 13.12
CA GLY A 362 -16.34 0.88 14.44
C GLY A 362 -17.22 -0.38 14.43
N ARG A 363 -17.32 -1.09 13.30
CA ARG A 363 -18.05 -2.36 13.22
C ARG A 363 -17.17 -3.47 13.77
N LYS A 364 -17.77 -4.50 14.35
CA LYS A 364 -17.03 -5.69 14.77
C LYS A 364 -16.41 -6.34 13.55
N ARG A 365 -15.16 -6.78 13.67
CA ARG A 365 -14.57 -7.67 12.69
C ARG A 365 -15.32 -9.01 12.71
N GLU A 366 -15.68 -9.53 11.54
CA GLU A 366 -16.35 -10.83 11.42
C GLU A 366 -15.45 -11.99 11.84
N ASP A 367 -14.13 -11.83 11.68
CA ASP A 367 -13.13 -12.81 12.08
C ASP A 367 -11.91 -12.11 12.71
N PRO A 368 -11.98 -11.71 14.00
CA PRO A 368 -10.83 -11.18 14.71
C PRO A 368 -9.79 -12.27 15.06
N PHE A 369 -10.03 -13.53 14.68
CA PHE A 369 -9.25 -14.69 15.14
C PHE A 369 -8.39 -15.33 14.05
N GLY A 370 -8.82 -15.28 12.79
CA GLY A 370 -8.12 -15.96 11.71
C GLY A 370 -6.79 -15.31 11.34
N TRP A 371 -6.83 -14.08 10.84
CA TRP A 371 -5.63 -13.43 10.30
C TRP A 371 -4.68 -12.92 11.39
N ASP A 372 -5.21 -12.33 12.45
CA ASP A 372 -4.39 -11.74 13.51
C ASP A 372 -3.67 -12.84 14.33
N ALA A 373 -4.26 -14.02 14.51
CA ALA A 373 -3.54 -15.16 15.11
C ALA A 373 -2.44 -15.70 14.20
N ALA A 374 -2.66 -15.78 12.88
CA ALA A 374 -1.63 -16.20 11.92
C ALA A 374 -0.42 -15.23 11.92
N LEU A 375 -0.67 -13.93 12.00
CA LEU A 375 0.37 -12.91 12.11
C LEU A 375 1.16 -13.02 13.42
N LEU A 376 0.49 -13.30 14.54
CA LEU A 376 1.17 -13.53 15.83
C LEU A 376 2.05 -14.78 15.81
N ILE A 377 1.59 -15.85 15.15
CA ILE A 377 2.39 -17.07 14.93
C ILE A 377 3.60 -16.73 14.07
N GLU A 378 3.40 -16.10 12.92
CA GLU A 378 4.48 -15.73 12.00
C GLU A 378 5.52 -14.83 12.69
N GLN A 379 5.06 -13.80 13.42
CA GLN A 379 5.93 -12.89 14.15
C GLN A 379 6.74 -13.60 15.24
N ALA A 380 6.08 -14.46 16.03
CA ALA A 380 6.75 -15.24 17.06
C ALA A 380 7.69 -16.30 16.47
N ASP A 381 7.38 -16.88 15.33
CA ASP A 381 8.22 -17.90 14.72
C ASP A 381 9.47 -17.34 14.05
N THR A 382 9.35 -16.15 13.45
CA THR A 382 10.43 -15.45 12.74
C THR A 382 11.25 -14.52 13.62
N HIS A 383 10.86 -14.36 14.89
CA HIS A 383 11.45 -13.40 15.83
C HIS A 383 11.42 -11.96 15.29
N ASP A 384 10.36 -11.59 14.58
CA ASP A 384 10.21 -10.25 14.00
C ASP A 384 9.70 -9.24 15.06
N TYR A 385 10.49 -9.08 16.12
CA TYR A 385 10.24 -8.14 17.21
C TYR A 385 11.30 -7.02 17.23
N PRO A 386 10.98 -5.86 17.84
CA PRO A 386 11.96 -4.81 18.07
C PRO A 386 13.16 -5.28 18.90
N ALA A 387 14.27 -4.54 18.83
CA ALA A 387 15.45 -4.85 19.64
C ALA A 387 15.13 -4.80 21.14
N ALA A 388 15.67 -5.74 21.92
CA ALA A 388 15.45 -5.83 23.36
C ALA A 388 15.81 -4.54 24.13
N SER A 389 16.74 -3.74 23.60
CA SER A 389 17.13 -2.43 24.15
C SER A 389 16.03 -1.37 24.09
N LEU A 390 14.98 -1.58 23.29
CA LEU A 390 13.82 -0.70 23.21
C LEU A 390 12.75 -1.02 24.26
N ALA A 391 12.97 -2.04 25.10
CA ALA A 391 12.04 -2.39 26.16
C ALA A 391 11.97 -1.27 27.22
N VAL A 392 10.74 -0.93 27.62
CA VAL A 392 10.47 0.05 28.67
C VAL A 392 9.99 -0.72 29.89
N ASN A 393 10.72 -0.59 31.01
CA ASN A 393 10.40 -1.29 32.27
C ASN A 393 10.25 -2.82 32.11
N GLY A 394 11.10 -3.43 31.29
CA GLY A 394 11.06 -4.89 31.03
C GLY A 394 9.94 -5.35 30.09
N VAL A 395 9.21 -4.40 29.47
CA VAL A 395 8.17 -4.70 28.47
C VAL A 395 8.59 -4.19 27.10
N LEU A 396 8.58 -5.08 26.11
CA LEU A 396 8.79 -4.78 24.71
C LEU A 396 7.43 -4.60 24.04
N TYR A 397 7.12 -3.38 23.62
CA TYR A 397 5.87 -3.06 22.93
C TYR A 397 6.02 -3.27 21.43
N VAL A 398 5.04 -3.93 20.83
CA VAL A 398 5.07 -4.43 19.45
C VAL A 398 3.86 -3.96 18.67
#